data_AF-A0A2W4TRE8-F1
#
_entry.id   AF-A0A2W4TRE8-F1
#
_cell.length_a   1.000
_cell.length_b   1.000
_cell.length_c   1.000
_cell.angle_alpha   90.00
_cell.angle_beta   90.00
_cell.angle_gamma   90.00
#
_symmetry.space_group_name_H-M   'P 1'
#
loop_
_entity.id
_entity.type
_entity.pdbx_description
1 polymer ?
#
loop_
_entity_poly.entity_id
_entity_poly.type
_entity_poly.pdbx_seq_one_letter_code
_entity_poly.pdbx_strand_id
1 'polypeptide(L)' 'MNDNAKFEVLSAADATATRDMFAAHALAALIAGPKLAGVPRADMDGMAKQSYEYADAMMLARAR' A
#
# COMPACT_ATOMS: atom_id res chain seq x y z
N MET A 1 -23.97 -23.74 -14.23
CA MET A 1 -22.58 -23.26 -14.08
C MET A 1 -22.53 -21.89 -14.71
N ASN A 2 -22.42 -20.83 -13.92
CA ASN A 2 -22.49 -19.45 -14.40
C ASN A 2 -21.17 -18.76 -14.00
N ASP A 3 -20.10 -19.13 -14.70
CA ASP A 3 -18.73 -18.67 -14.43
C ASP A 3 -18.47 -17.32 -15.12
N ASN A 4 -19.25 -16.31 -14.76
CA ASN A 4 -18.97 -14.92 -15.12
C ASN A 4 -18.26 -14.24 -13.95
N ALA A 5 -17.06 -14.69 -13.62
CA ALA A 5 -16.12 -13.92 -12.82
C ALA A 5 -15.63 -12.74 -13.68
N LYS A 6 -16.46 -11.70 -13.79
CA LYS A 6 -16.06 -10.44 -14.41
C LYS A 6 -14.99 -9.83 -13.52
N PHE A 7 -13.78 -9.68 -14.05
CA PHE A 7 -12.74 -8.85 -13.43
C PHE A 7 -13.27 -7.42 -13.42
N GLU A 8 -13.92 -6.99 -12.33
CA GLU A 8 -14.39 -5.62 -12.19
C GLU A 8 -13.18 -4.70 -12.07
N VAL A 9 -13.00 -3.84 -13.07
CA VAL A 9 -12.06 -2.72 -13.00
C VAL A 9 -12.58 -1.78 -11.91
N LEU A 10 -11.77 -1.54 -10.88
CA LEU A 10 -12.13 -0.63 -9.79
C LEU A 10 -12.47 0.76 -10.36
N SER A 11 -13.47 1.42 -9.79
CA SER A 11 -13.66 2.85 -10.06
C SER A 11 -12.42 3.63 -9.59
N ALA A 12 -12.19 4.82 -10.15
CA ALA A 12 -11.05 5.65 -9.74
C ALA A 12 -11.07 5.98 -8.22
N ALA A 13 -12.28 6.13 -7.64
CA ALA A 13 -12.46 6.35 -6.22
C ALA A 13 -12.08 5.10 -5.40
N ASP A 14 -12.53 3.91 -5.82
CA ASP A 14 -12.22 2.67 -5.12
C ASP A 14 -10.73 2.29 -5.26
N ALA A 15 -10.11 2.59 -6.40
CA ALA A 15 -8.68 2.42 -6.61
C ALA A 15 -7.86 3.31 -5.67
N THR A 16 -8.30 4.56 -5.47
CA THR A 16 -7.67 5.50 -4.53
C THR A 16 -7.84 5.01 -3.09
N ALA A 17 -9.06 4.64 -2.69
CA ALA A 17 -9.32 4.13 -1.34
C ALA A 17 -8.53 2.85 -1.03
N THR A 18 -8.40 1.95 -2.02
CA THR A 18 -7.60 0.72 -1.87
C THR A 18 -6.12 1.04 -1.72
N ARG A 19 -5.60 1.97 -2.51
CA ARG A 19 -4.21 2.45 -2.39
C ARG A 19 -3.95 3.06 -1.02
N ASP A 20 -4.84 3.93 -0.54
CA ASP A 20 -4.71 4.58 0.76
C ASP A 20 -4.77 3.57 1.90
N MET A 21 -5.61 2.54 1.77
CA MET A 21 -5.65 1.43 2.73
C MET A 21 -4.28 0.72 2.79
N PHE A 22 -3.68 0.36 1.65
CA PHE A 22 -2.34 -0.27 1.66
C PHE A 22 -1.27 0.66 2.26
N ALA A 23 -1.30 1.94 1.91
CA ALA A 23 -0.37 2.92 2.44
C ALA A 23 -0.51 3.07 3.95
N ALA A 24 -1.73 3.12 4.49
CA ALA A 24 -1.98 3.21 5.93
C ALA A 24 -1.42 2.01 6.71
N HIS A 25 -1.58 0.80 6.18
CA HIS A 25 -1.04 -0.41 6.81
C HIS A 25 0.49 -0.43 6.78
N ALA A 26 1.09 -0.06 5.65
CA ALA A 26 2.55 0.04 5.53
C ALA A 26 3.12 1.10 6.48
N LEU A 27 2.47 2.27 6.56
CA LEU A 27 2.89 3.37 7.43
C LEU A 27 2.83 2.95 8.91
N ALA A 28 1.76 2.27 9.33
CA ALA A 28 1.65 1.75 10.68
C ALA A 28 2.79 0.77 11.01
N ALA A 29 3.18 -0.09 10.06
CA ALA A 29 4.31 -1.01 10.22
C ALA A 29 5.65 -0.27 10.31
N LEU A 30 5.87 0.79 9.52
CA LEU A 30 7.10 1.60 9.60
C LEU A 30 7.22 2.36 10.93
N ILE A 31 6.10 2.84 11.47
CA ILE A 31 6.06 3.57 12.75
C ILE A 31 6.28 2.60 13.92
N ALA A 32 5.55 1.49 13.96
CA ALA A 32 5.57 0.56 15.09
C ALA A 32 6.73 -0.44 15.03
N GLY A 33 7.28 -0.69 13.84
CA GLY A 33 8.28 -1.73 13.60
C GLY A 33 9.60 -1.48 14.33
N PRO A 34 10.36 -2.55 14.65
CA PRO A 34 11.64 -2.42 15.36
C PRO A 34 12.65 -1.61 14.53
N LYS A 35 13.37 -0.71 15.19
CA LYS A 35 14.46 0.04 14.58
C LYS A 35 15.72 -0.83 14.52
N LEU A 36 16.34 -0.92 13.34
CA LEU A 36 17.66 -1.55 13.18
C LEU A 36 18.73 -0.74 13.92
N ALA A 37 19.58 -1.42 14.69
CA ALA A 37 20.66 -0.79 15.45
C ALA A 37 21.64 -0.07 14.50
N GLY A 38 21.99 1.18 14.83
CA GLY A 38 22.88 2.01 14.01
C GLY A 38 22.26 2.61 12.76
N VAL A 39 21.03 2.27 12.38
CA VAL A 39 20.35 2.83 11.21
C VAL A 39 19.32 3.87 11.66
N PRO A 40 19.48 5.15 11.28
CA PRO A 40 18.46 6.17 11.51
C PRO A 40 17.15 5.76 10.84
N ARG A 41 16.05 6.02 11.54
CA ARG A 41 14.71 5.81 10.99
C ARG A 41 14.39 6.98 10.05
N ALA A 42 13.66 6.70 8.97
CA ALA A 42 13.13 7.77 8.12
C ALA A 42 12.27 8.73 8.96
N ASP A 43 12.24 9.99 8.57
CA ASP A 43 11.27 10.94 9.12
C ASP A 43 9.84 10.60 8.63
N MET A 44 8.85 11.31 9.16
CA MET A 44 7.44 11.05 8.84
C MET A 44 7.16 11.20 7.34
N ASP A 45 7.80 12.16 6.68
CA ASP A 45 7.66 12.40 5.24
C ASP A 45 8.26 11.25 4.42
N GLY A 46 9.46 10.78 4.81
CA GLY A 46 10.10 9.62 4.20
C GLY A 46 9.30 8.33 4.38
N MET A 47 8.72 8.12 5.56
CA MET A 47 7.84 6.96 5.81
C MET A 47 6.55 7.03 4.99
N ALA A 48 5.93 8.21 4.89
CA ALA A 48 4.73 8.39 4.09
C ALA A 48 5.03 8.08 2.62
N LYS A 49 6.15 8.58 2.09
CA LYS A 49 6.61 8.28 0.72
C LYS A 49 6.80 6.78 0.50
N GLN A 50 7.56 6.11 1.36
CA GLN A 50 7.80 4.66 1.29
C GLN A 50 6.50 3.84 1.36
N SER A 51 5.52 4.32 2.14
CA SER A 51 4.23 3.65 2.29
C SER A 51 3.38 3.72 1.02
N TYR A 52 3.40 4.85 0.32
CA TYR A 52 2.73 4.99 -0.97
C TYR A 52 3.44 4.23 -2.10
N GLU A 53 4.78 4.18 -2.09
CA GLU A 53 5.54 3.33 -3.02
C GLU A 53 5.18 1.84 -2.85
N TYR A 54 5.05 1.39 -1.60
CA TYR A 54 4.54 0.04 -1.30
C TYR A 54 3.11 -0.16 -1.78
N ALA A 55 2.21 0.81 -1.54
CA ALA A 55 0.83 0.73 -1.99
C ALA A 55 0.73 0.63 -3.52
N ASP A 56 1.55 1.38 -4.26
CA ASP A 56 1.61 1.33 -5.72
C ASP A 56 2.07 -0.05 -6.22
N ALA A 57 3.06 -0.66 -5.56
CA ALA A 57 3.49 -2.02 -5.87
C ALA A 57 2.38 -3.07 -5.62
N MET A 58 1.59 -2.90 -4.56
CA MET A 58 0.45 -3.78 -4.26
C MET A 58 -0.69 -3.63 -5.27
N MET A 59 -0.99 -2.40 -5.69
CA MET A 59 -1.96 -2.14 -6.75
C MET A 59 -1.54 -2.78 -8.07
N LEU A 60 -0.25 -2.71 -8.42
CA LEU A 60 0.31 -3.37 -9.60
C LEU A 60 0.23 -4.90 -9.50
N ALA A 61 0.55 -5.47 -8.33
CA ALA A 61 0.47 -6.90 -8.10
C ALA A 61 -0.97 -7.42 -8.20
N ARG A 62 -1.96 -6.64 -7.74
CA ARG A 62 -3.39 -6.98 -7.86
C ARG A 62 -3.92 -6.92 -9.30
N ALA A 63 -3.33 -6.08 -10.14
CA ALA A 63 -3.72 -5.91 -11.54
C ALA A 63 -3.16 -7.00 -12.47
N ARG A 64 -2.28 -7.88 -11.98
CA ARG A 64 -1.70 -9.02 -12.71
C ARG A 64 -2.39 -10.32 -12.32
#